data_AF-A0AAD9R275-F1
#
_entry.id   AF-A0AAD9R275-F1
#
_cell.length_a   1.000
_cell.length_b   1.000
_cell.length_c   1.000
_cell.angle_alpha   90.00
_cell.angle_beta   90.00
_cell.angle_gamma   90.00
#
_symmetry.space_group_name_H-M   'P 1'
#
loop_
_entity.id
_entity.type
_entity.pdbx_description
1 polymer ?
#
loop_
_entity_poly.entity_id
_entity_poly.type
_entity_poly.pdbx_seq_one_letter_code
_entity_poly.pdbx_strand_id
1 'polypeptide(L)'
;MNALSEIMCVARQTDNVQTRQGPFLARVERDILQRCKEIVKTSMSVPYMVREKFVLGSYICQCMEPGFVGDGKQCVDIDECAIGNYTCGDNAVCVNALGSYACFCADDINECESDTKRCSSNAECVNSEGSYQCICRQGYEVRGAECRDIDECASGEADCKQDSQCINVPGSYACQCKLGYHLTGDLCQDVNECQQNLAECHHRADCYNTDGSYLCVCKSGFYGDGYYCTS
;
A
#
# COMPACT_ATOMS: atom_id res chain seq x y z
N MET A 1 -33.49 -21.90 13.94
CA MET A 1 -32.36 -22.82 13.67
C MET A 1 -31.17 -22.24 14.40
N ASN A 2 -31.05 -22.53 15.70
CA ASN A 2 -30.34 -23.67 16.30
C ASN A 2 -28.94 -23.25 16.75
N ALA A 3 -28.85 -22.85 18.02
CA ALA A 3 -27.78 -23.27 18.92
C ALA A 3 -28.28 -23.07 20.35
N LEU A 4 -29.12 -24.01 20.81
CA LEU A 4 -29.27 -24.28 22.23
C LEU A 4 -27.89 -24.78 22.69
N SER A 5 -27.05 -23.92 23.26
CA SER A 5 -25.94 -24.39 24.08
C SER A 5 -26.55 -24.90 25.37
N GLU A 6 -26.69 -26.22 25.46
CA GLU A 6 -26.98 -26.92 26.69
C GLU A 6 -25.93 -26.52 27.73
N ILE A 7 -26.33 -25.73 28.73
CA ILE A 7 -25.56 -25.59 29.95
C ILE A 7 -25.76 -26.89 30.73
N MET A 8 -24.89 -27.86 30.47
CA MET A 8 -24.67 -28.97 31.39
C MET A 8 -24.11 -28.39 32.69
N CYS A 9 -24.96 -28.24 33.70
CA CYS A 9 -24.49 -28.24 35.08
C CYS A 9 -24.07 -29.68 35.41
N VAL A 10 -22.82 -30.03 35.10
CA VAL A 10 -22.22 -31.27 35.60
C VAL A 10 -22.06 -31.12 37.11
N ALA A 11 -22.98 -31.69 37.87
CA ALA A 11 -22.76 -31.96 39.28
C ALA A 11 -21.61 -32.99 39.40
N ARG A 12 -20.39 -32.53 39.67
CA ARG A 12 -19.31 -33.44 40.09
C ARG A 12 -19.68 -33.98 41.48
N GLN A 13 -20.18 -35.21 41.50
CA GLN A 13 -20.17 -36.07 42.69
C GLN A 13 -18.72 -36.43 43.03
N THR A 14 -18.11 -35.75 44.00
CA THR A 14 -16.91 -36.16 44.74
C THR A 14 -16.87 -35.29 46.01
N ASP A 15 -16.90 -35.73 47.26
CA ASP A 15 -16.73 -37.04 47.88
C ASP A 15 -17.47 -37.08 49.22
N ASN A 16 -17.91 -38.27 49.63
CA ASN A 16 -18.23 -38.66 51.01
C ASN A 16 -19.20 -37.78 51.84
N VAL A 17 -20.50 -38.03 51.70
CA VAL A 17 -21.45 -37.89 52.82
C VAL A 17 -22.29 -39.16 52.92
N GLN A 18 -21.73 -40.19 53.54
CA GLN A 18 -22.53 -41.23 54.14
C GLN A 18 -23.29 -40.65 55.35
N THR A 19 -24.60 -40.92 55.39
CA THR A 19 -25.51 -40.80 56.53
C THR A 19 -25.99 -39.38 56.92
N ARG A 20 -27.21 -39.01 56.49
CA ARG A 20 -28.41 -39.00 57.35
C ARG A 20 -29.62 -38.52 56.55
N GLN A 21 -30.63 -39.39 56.48
CA GLN A 21 -31.94 -39.13 55.90
C GLN A 21 -32.71 -38.08 56.71
N GLY A 22 -33.28 -37.08 56.03
CA GLY A 22 -34.26 -36.17 56.62
C GLY A 22 -34.91 -35.26 55.57
N PRO A 23 -36.26 -35.22 55.45
CA PRO A 23 -36.98 -34.40 54.46
C PRO A 23 -36.87 -32.86 54.70
N PHE A 24 -36.17 -32.44 55.76
CA PHE A 24 -36.00 -31.03 56.13
C PHE A 24 -34.82 -30.35 55.40
N LEU A 25 -33.73 -31.08 55.14
CA LEU A 25 -32.54 -30.56 54.43
C LEU A 25 -32.79 -30.38 52.92
N ALA A 26 -33.54 -31.30 52.31
CA ALA A 26 -33.95 -31.23 50.90
C ALA A 26 -34.98 -30.13 50.58
N ARG A 27 -35.55 -29.47 51.60
CA ARG A 27 -36.47 -28.32 51.45
C ARG A 27 -35.71 -27.00 51.53
N VAL A 28 -34.75 -26.91 52.46
CA VAL A 28 -33.83 -25.77 52.58
C VAL A 28 -32.96 -25.63 51.32
N GLU A 29 -32.40 -26.73 50.80
CA GLU A 29 -31.64 -26.71 49.54
C GLU A 29 -32.50 -26.29 48.33
N ARG A 30 -33.77 -26.73 48.25
CA ARG A 30 -34.68 -26.34 47.15
C ARG A 30 -35.17 -24.89 47.23
N ASP A 31 -35.49 -24.40 48.42
CA ASP A 31 -35.91 -23.01 48.63
C ASP A 31 -34.76 -22.02 48.41
N ILE A 32 -33.53 -22.45 48.71
CA ILE A 32 -32.29 -21.70 48.42
C ILE A 32 -31.98 -21.69 46.92
N LEU A 33 -32.11 -22.82 46.22
CA LEU A 33 -31.92 -22.92 44.77
C LEU A 33 -32.92 -22.07 43.98
N GLN A 34 -34.16 -21.96 44.49
CA GLN A 34 -35.22 -21.18 43.87
C GLN A 34 -34.99 -19.66 44.02
N ARG A 35 -34.49 -19.20 45.18
CA ARG A 35 -34.18 -17.79 45.44
C ARG A 35 -33.03 -17.25 44.58
N CYS A 36 -32.03 -18.07 44.26
CA CYS A 36 -30.94 -17.67 43.36
C CYS A 36 -31.42 -17.54 41.90
N LYS A 37 -32.25 -18.49 41.44
CA LYS A 37 -32.90 -18.42 40.11
C LYS A 37 -33.82 -17.21 39.93
N GLU A 38 -34.42 -16.69 41.00
CA GLU A 38 -35.24 -15.47 40.95
C GLU A 38 -34.41 -14.17 40.95
N ILE A 39 -33.26 -14.15 41.62
CA ILE A 39 -32.29 -13.04 41.54
C ILE A 39 -31.70 -12.91 40.13
N VAL A 40 -31.37 -14.04 39.48
CA VAL A 40 -30.88 -14.07 38.08
C VAL A 40 -31.96 -13.67 37.07
N LYS A 41 -33.24 -13.93 37.35
CA LYS A 41 -34.36 -13.60 36.44
C LYS A 41 -34.79 -12.14 36.47
N THR A 42 -34.54 -11.40 37.55
CA THR A 42 -34.99 -10.01 37.71
C THR A 42 -34.00 -8.98 37.18
N SER A 43 -32.74 -9.36 36.94
CA SER A 43 -31.74 -8.53 36.25
C SER A 43 -31.66 -8.87 34.76
N MET A 44 -32.75 -8.67 34.02
CA MET A 44 -32.84 -8.93 32.57
C MET A 44 -31.83 -8.14 31.69
N SER A 45 -30.92 -7.37 32.29
CA SER A 45 -29.76 -6.76 31.62
C SER A 45 -28.43 -7.51 31.85
N VAL A 46 -28.35 -8.49 32.76
CA VAL A 46 -27.10 -9.17 33.16
C VAL A 46 -27.22 -10.72 33.13
N PRO A 47 -27.86 -11.38 32.14
CA PRO A 47 -28.37 -12.74 32.37
C PRO A 47 -27.29 -13.84 32.25
N TYR A 48 -26.02 -13.51 31.99
CA TYR A 48 -24.99 -14.50 31.62
C TYR A 48 -23.61 -14.31 32.27
N MET A 49 -23.43 -13.34 33.16
CA MET A 49 -22.09 -12.92 33.65
C MET A 49 -21.80 -13.35 35.10
N VAL A 50 -22.69 -14.14 35.72
CA VAL A 50 -22.59 -14.64 37.10
C VAL A 50 -22.59 -16.16 37.08
N ARG A 51 -21.73 -16.79 37.89
CA ARG A 51 -21.70 -18.26 38.10
C ARG A 51 -21.89 -18.63 39.57
N GLU A 52 -22.45 -19.81 39.81
CA GLU A 52 -22.62 -20.39 41.15
C GLU A 52 -21.39 -21.20 41.56
N LYS A 53 -20.89 -20.99 42.79
CA LYS A 53 -19.84 -21.84 43.40
C LYS A 53 -20.38 -22.48 44.68
N PHE A 54 -20.33 -23.82 44.74
CA PHE A 54 -20.78 -24.59 45.90
C PHE A 54 -19.64 -24.77 46.91
N VAL A 55 -19.94 -24.49 48.18
CA VAL A 55 -19.09 -24.78 49.34
C VAL A 55 -19.96 -25.53 50.35
N LEU A 56 -19.40 -26.44 51.15
CA LEU A 56 -20.14 -27.22 52.15
C LEU A 56 -20.98 -26.30 53.07
N GLY A 57 -22.30 -26.29 52.85
CA GLY A 57 -23.27 -25.51 53.63
C GLY A 57 -23.60 -24.09 53.12
N SER A 58 -23.05 -23.62 51.99
CA SER A 58 -23.33 -22.28 51.44
C SER A 58 -23.15 -22.20 49.91
N TYR A 59 -23.82 -21.25 49.27
CA TYR A 59 -23.59 -20.87 47.87
C TYR A 59 -23.10 -19.42 47.81
N ILE A 60 -22.19 -19.13 46.87
CA ILE A 60 -21.68 -17.78 46.63
C ILE A 60 -21.84 -17.48 45.14
N CYS A 61 -22.36 -16.30 44.81
CA CYS A 61 -22.40 -15.79 43.45
C CYS A 61 -21.07 -15.06 43.16
N GLN A 62 -20.47 -15.33 42.01
CA GLN A 62 -19.23 -14.68 41.57
C GLN A 62 -19.35 -14.26 40.12
N CYS A 63 -18.68 -13.18 39.72
CA CYS A 63 -18.60 -12.80 38.33
C CYS A 63 -17.86 -13.85 37.51
N MET A 64 -18.17 -13.91 36.22
CA MET A 64 -17.50 -14.79 35.27
C MET A 64 -16.11 -14.22 34.99
N GLU A 65 -15.09 -14.85 35.58
CA GLU A 65 -13.69 -14.48 35.38
C GLU A 65 -13.02 -15.41 34.35
N PRO A 66 -12.11 -14.89 33.52
CA PRO A 66 -11.79 -13.47 33.32
C PRO A 66 -12.87 -12.73 32.49
N GLY A 67 -12.89 -11.38 32.56
CA GLY A 67 -13.71 -10.51 31.69
C GLY A 67 -14.80 -9.69 32.37
N PHE A 68 -15.20 -10.04 33.60
CA PHE A 68 -16.23 -9.30 34.35
C PHE A 68 -15.78 -8.98 35.78
N VAL A 69 -16.13 -7.78 36.26
CA VAL A 69 -15.83 -7.30 37.62
C VAL A 69 -17.12 -6.91 38.33
N GLY A 70 -17.17 -7.09 39.65
CA GLY A 70 -18.34 -6.73 40.44
C GLY A 70 -18.47 -7.51 41.75
N ASP A 71 -19.63 -7.41 42.38
CA ASP A 71 -19.91 -8.03 43.70
C ASP A 71 -20.44 -9.48 43.60
N GLY A 72 -20.42 -10.06 42.39
CA GLY A 72 -20.94 -11.39 42.09
C GLY A 72 -22.45 -11.45 41.89
N LYS A 73 -23.19 -10.36 42.09
CA LYS A 73 -24.62 -10.23 41.73
C LYS A 73 -24.84 -9.19 40.64
N GLN A 74 -24.08 -8.11 40.70
CA GLN A 74 -23.96 -7.08 39.68
C GLN A 74 -22.55 -7.19 39.11
N CYS A 75 -22.46 -7.73 37.91
CA CYS A 75 -21.22 -7.84 37.18
C CYS A 75 -21.27 -6.89 35.99
N VAL A 76 -20.19 -6.13 35.82
CA VAL A 76 -19.97 -5.28 34.66
C VAL A 76 -18.82 -5.83 33.87
N ASP A 77 -18.92 -5.65 32.56
CA ASP A 77 -17.86 -5.94 31.62
C ASP A 77 -16.61 -5.11 31.94
N ILE A 78 -15.44 -5.75 31.87
CA ILE A 78 -14.16 -5.05 32.03
C ILE A 78 -13.83 -4.44 30.67
N ASP A 79 -13.78 -3.12 30.58
CA ASP A 79 -13.30 -2.46 29.36
C ASP A 79 -11.78 -2.59 29.27
N GLU A 80 -11.29 -3.66 28.62
CA GLU A 80 -9.86 -3.89 28.49
C GLU A 80 -9.16 -2.78 27.69
N CYS A 81 -9.86 -2.17 26.73
CA CYS A 81 -9.35 -1.07 25.92
C CYS A 81 -9.12 0.20 26.75
N ALA A 82 -10.01 0.51 27.71
CA ALA A 82 -9.87 1.66 28.59
C ALA A 82 -8.73 1.52 29.61
N ILE A 83 -8.47 0.29 30.07
CA ILE A 83 -7.44 0.02 31.09
C ILE A 83 -6.09 -0.42 30.49
N GLY A 84 -6.00 -0.59 29.17
CA GLY A 84 -4.77 -1.01 28.48
C GLY A 84 -4.40 -2.48 28.69
N ASN A 85 -5.37 -3.32 29.03
CA ASN A 85 -5.16 -4.75 29.30
C ASN A 85 -5.53 -5.63 28.08
N TYR A 86 -4.97 -5.30 26.93
CA TYR A 86 -5.23 -6.01 25.67
C TYR A 86 -3.93 -6.20 24.88
N THR A 87 -3.97 -7.08 23.89
CA THR A 87 -2.88 -7.25 22.93
C THR A 87 -3.48 -7.34 21.54
N CYS A 88 -3.30 -6.29 20.74
CA CYS A 88 -3.67 -6.26 19.33
C CYS A 88 -2.39 -6.24 18.47
N GLY A 89 -2.49 -6.71 17.22
CA GLY A 89 -1.38 -6.60 16.26
C GLY A 89 -1.10 -5.16 15.86
N ASP A 90 0.00 -4.93 15.14
CA ASP A 90 0.31 -3.62 14.55
C ASP A 90 -0.87 -3.14 13.70
N ASN A 91 -1.19 -1.85 13.76
CA ASN A 91 -2.35 -1.21 13.08
C ASN A 91 -3.74 -1.76 13.44
N ALA A 92 -3.88 -2.55 14.51
CA ALA A 92 -5.17 -3.01 14.99
C ALA A 92 -5.70 -2.14 16.15
N VAL A 93 -7.00 -1.82 16.09
CA VAL A 93 -7.73 -1.01 17.05
C VAL A 93 -8.47 -1.94 18.02
N CYS A 94 -8.29 -1.71 19.31
CA CYS A 94 -9.04 -2.40 20.36
C CYS A 94 -10.49 -1.93 20.36
N VAL A 95 -11.42 -2.88 20.40
CA VAL A 95 -12.84 -2.64 20.68
C VAL A 95 -13.25 -3.44 21.89
N ASN A 96 -13.94 -2.77 22.82
CA ASN A 96 -14.49 -3.47 23.97
C ASN A 96 -15.60 -4.42 23.52
N ALA A 97 -15.56 -5.66 23.97
CA ALA A 97 -16.58 -6.66 23.71
C ALA A 97 -17.07 -7.28 25.03
N LEU A 98 -18.20 -7.97 25.01
CA LEU A 98 -18.72 -8.55 26.25
C LEU A 98 -17.86 -9.74 26.69
N GLY A 99 -17.21 -9.60 27.85
CA GLY A 99 -16.38 -10.59 28.51
C GLY A 99 -14.95 -10.70 27.98
N SER A 100 -14.55 -9.81 27.07
CA SER A 100 -13.22 -9.76 26.42
C SER A 100 -13.14 -8.53 25.53
N TYR A 101 -11.99 -8.25 24.93
CA TYR A 101 -11.87 -7.33 23.80
C TYR A 101 -11.85 -8.08 22.45
N ALA A 102 -12.09 -7.34 21.37
CA ALA A 102 -11.72 -7.75 20.02
C ALA A 102 -10.74 -6.73 19.41
N CYS A 103 -9.99 -7.16 18.40
CA CYS A 103 -9.11 -6.30 17.64
C CYS A 103 -9.61 -6.25 16.20
N PHE A 104 -9.78 -5.06 15.66
CA PHE A 104 -10.07 -4.86 14.25
C PHE A 104 -8.88 -4.18 13.59
N CYS A 105 -8.43 -4.69 12.45
CA CYS A 105 -7.49 -3.95 11.63
C CYS A 105 -8.18 -2.64 11.21
N ALA A 106 -7.52 -1.50 11.44
CA ALA A 106 -7.94 -0.31 10.73
C ALA A 106 -7.77 -0.59 9.23
N ASP A 107 -8.80 -0.26 8.44
CA ASP A 107 -8.63 -0.26 6.99
C ASP A 107 -7.50 0.71 6.66
N ASP A 108 -6.59 0.24 5.81
CA ASP A 108 -5.49 1.06 5.35
C ASP A 108 -6.01 2.32 4.64
N ILE A 109 -5.47 3.48 5.01
CA ILE A 109 -5.88 4.74 4.41
C ILE A 109 -5.11 4.88 3.10
N ASN A 110 -5.79 4.76 1.96
CA ASN A 110 -5.15 5.00 0.68
C ASN A 110 -4.74 6.47 0.52
N GLU A 111 -3.48 6.79 0.84
CA GLU A 111 -2.98 8.15 0.74
C GLU A 111 -2.93 8.68 -0.69
N CYS A 112 -2.87 7.79 -1.68
CA CYS A 112 -2.85 8.16 -3.09
C CYS A 112 -4.21 8.68 -3.58
N GLU A 113 -5.29 8.39 -2.85
CA GLU A 113 -6.62 8.94 -3.09
C GLU A 113 -6.90 10.19 -2.23
N SER A 114 -5.97 10.57 -1.35
CA SER A 114 -6.11 11.74 -0.48
C SER A 114 -5.59 13.02 -1.15
N ASP A 115 -6.35 14.12 -1.04
CA ASP A 115 -5.95 15.42 -1.58
C ASP A 115 -4.76 16.08 -0.85
N THR A 116 -4.39 15.60 0.34
CA THR A 116 -3.38 16.24 1.20
C THR A 116 -1.98 15.68 1.03
N LYS A 117 -1.82 14.49 0.44
CA LYS A 117 -0.53 13.77 0.34
C LYS A 117 -0.20 13.47 -1.12
N ARG A 118 0.23 14.50 -1.86
CA ARG A 118 0.66 14.33 -3.26
C ARG A 118 2.17 14.12 -3.35
N CYS A 119 2.56 13.12 -4.13
CA CYS A 119 3.94 12.97 -4.59
C CYS A 119 4.36 14.15 -5.48
N SER A 120 5.67 14.32 -5.69
CA SER A 120 6.17 15.34 -6.61
C SER A 120 5.62 15.16 -8.02
N SER A 121 5.70 16.20 -8.84
CA SER A 121 5.52 16.03 -10.29
C SER A 121 6.44 14.93 -10.81
N ASN A 122 5.94 14.12 -11.76
CA ASN A 122 6.65 12.97 -12.35
C ASN A 122 6.93 11.80 -11.40
N ALA A 123 6.22 11.72 -10.28
CA ALA A 123 6.15 10.52 -9.45
C ALA A 123 4.80 9.81 -9.60
N GLU A 124 4.79 8.52 -9.32
CA GLU A 124 3.62 7.69 -9.11
C GLU A 124 3.49 7.38 -7.62
N CYS A 125 2.27 7.52 -7.10
CA CYS A 125 1.96 7.17 -5.72
C CYS A 125 1.55 5.70 -5.66
N VAL A 126 2.20 4.94 -4.80
CA VAL A 126 1.88 3.54 -4.52
C VAL A 126 1.48 3.43 -3.06
N ASN A 127 0.23 3.03 -2.82
CA ASN A 127 -0.29 2.80 -1.49
C ASN A 127 0.34 1.55 -0.85
N SER A 128 0.60 1.58 0.45
CA SER A 128 1.18 0.48 1.20
C SER A 128 0.53 0.36 2.57
N GLU A 129 0.56 -0.81 3.19
CA GLU A 129 -0.08 -0.97 4.50
C GLU A 129 0.56 -0.04 5.55
N GLY A 130 -0.22 0.91 6.07
CA GLY A 130 0.18 1.91 7.06
C GLY A 130 0.94 3.12 6.49
N SER A 131 1.13 3.25 5.17
CA SER A 131 1.88 4.36 4.55
C SER A 131 1.72 4.41 3.02
N TYR A 132 2.50 5.25 2.35
CA TYR A 132 2.60 5.29 0.89
C TYR A 132 4.02 5.54 0.44
N GLN A 133 4.30 5.20 -0.81
CA GLN A 133 5.57 5.45 -1.47
C GLN A 133 5.38 6.29 -2.72
N CYS A 134 6.30 7.23 -2.94
CA CYS A 134 6.38 7.99 -4.17
C CYS A 134 7.55 7.46 -4.99
N ILE A 135 7.24 6.84 -6.12
CA ILE A 135 8.23 6.25 -7.02
C ILE A 135 8.33 7.13 -8.25
N CYS A 136 9.53 7.52 -8.66
CA CYS A 136 9.70 8.29 -9.88
C CYS A 136 9.24 7.49 -11.10
N ARG A 137 8.54 8.15 -12.02
CA ARG A 137 8.15 7.56 -13.30
C ARG A 137 9.40 7.14 -14.08
N GLN A 138 9.22 6.23 -15.03
CA GLN A 138 10.30 5.83 -15.93
C GLN A 138 10.93 7.07 -16.61
N GLY A 139 12.27 7.10 -16.69
CA GLY A 139 13.03 8.24 -17.20
C GLY A 139 13.27 9.36 -16.18
N TYR A 140 12.87 9.18 -14.91
CA TYR A 140 13.11 10.13 -13.83
C TYR A 140 13.85 9.49 -12.67
N GLU A 141 14.71 10.28 -12.01
CA GLU A 141 15.46 9.88 -10.82
C GLU A 141 15.17 10.79 -9.63
N VAL A 142 15.33 10.24 -8.42
CA VAL A 142 15.15 10.99 -7.18
C VAL A 142 16.33 11.94 -6.97
N ARG A 143 16.05 13.25 -6.98
CA ARG A 143 17.01 14.29 -6.59
C ARG A 143 16.43 15.14 -5.48
N GLY A 144 16.80 14.81 -4.24
CA GLY A 144 16.23 15.43 -3.04
C GLY A 144 14.81 14.92 -2.78
N ALA A 145 13.82 15.82 -2.82
CA ALA A 145 12.41 15.49 -2.63
C ALA A 145 11.60 15.44 -3.95
N GLU A 146 12.28 15.55 -5.10
CA GLU A 146 11.65 15.64 -6.42
C GLU A 146 12.16 14.55 -7.37
N CYS A 147 11.28 14.13 -8.27
CA CYS A 147 11.66 13.33 -9.44
C CYS A 147 12.09 14.25 -10.57
N ARG A 148 13.36 14.15 -10.97
CA ARG A 148 13.94 14.91 -12.07
C ARG A 148 14.25 14.03 -13.24
N ASP A 149 14.07 14.60 -14.42
CA ASP A 149 14.39 13.98 -15.69
C ASP A 149 15.84 13.47 -15.69
N ILE A 150 16.03 12.24 -16.13
CA ILE A 150 17.36 11.68 -16.38
C ILE A 150 17.82 12.23 -17.73
N ASP A 151 19.02 12.81 -17.78
CA ASP A 151 19.60 13.25 -19.04
C ASP A 151 20.45 12.13 -19.63
N GLU A 152 19.84 11.26 -20.44
CA GLU A 152 20.54 10.10 -21.02
C GLU A 152 21.62 10.52 -22.03
N CYS A 153 21.53 11.74 -22.58
CA CYS A 153 22.55 12.31 -23.45
C CYS A 153 23.81 12.71 -22.66
N ALA A 154 23.63 13.28 -21.46
CA ALA A 154 24.73 13.67 -20.58
C ALA A 154 25.34 12.47 -19.84
N SER A 155 24.54 11.45 -19.50
CA SER A 155 25.03 10.22 -18.86
C SER A 155 25.75 9.28 -19.84
N GLY A 156 25.49 9.42 -21.15
CA GLY A 156 26.00 8.52 -22.19
C GLY A 156 25.23 7.20 -22.28
N GLU A 157 24.05 7.12 -21.66
CA GLU A 157 23.16 5.94 -21.72
C GLU A 157 22.28 5.93 -22.98
N ALA A 158 22.20 7.05 -23.71
CA ALA A 158 21.44 7.15 -24.96
C ALA A 158 22.04 6.26 -26.08
N ASP A 159 21.23 5.33 -26.61
CA ASP A 159 21.59 4.48 -27.76
C ASP A 159 21.25 5.16 -29.09
N CYS A 160 21.95 6.24 -29.38
CA CYS A 160 21.85 6.93 -30.66
C CYS A 160 22.79 6.32 -31.71
N LYS A 161 22.24 6.05 -32.92
CA LYS A 161 23.00 5.45 -34.02
C LYS A 161 24.02 6.42 -34.61
N GLN A 162 24.95 5.91 -35.41
CA GLN A 162 25.97 6.74 -36.07
C GLN A 162 25.31 7.87 -36.88
N ASP A 163 25.98 9.01 -36.92
CA ASP A 163 25.54 10.22 -37.63
C ASP A 163 24.19 10.79 -37.16
N SER A 164 23.83 10.46 -35.91
CA SER A 164 22.78 11.12 -35.15
C SER A 164 23.34 11.91 -33.97
N GLN A 165 22.55 12.87 -33.50
CA GLN A 165 22.74 13.66 -32.29
C GLN A 165 21.68 13.27 -31.27
N CYS A 166 22.08 13.17 -30.01
CA CYS A 166 21.18 12.93 -28.89
C CYS A 166 20.52 14.23 -28.44
N ILE A 167 19.23 14.18 -28.13
CA ILE A 167 18.44 15.28 -27.60
C ILE A 167 17.69 14.77 -26.37
N ASN A 168 17.99 15.33 -25.20
CA ASN A 168 17.28 14.98 -23.98
C ASN A 168 15.84 15.51 -24.01
N VAL A 169 14.86 14.69 -23.61
CA VAL A 169 13.44 15.07 -23.57
C VAL A 169 12.78 14.60 -22.28
N PRO A 170 11.76 15.27 -21.74
CA PRO A 170 11.19 14.85 -20.45
C PRO A 170 10.70 13.39 -20.44
N GLY A 171 11.35 12.54 -19.64
CA GLY A 171 11.11 11.11 -19.45
C GLY A 171 11.85 10.18 -20.41
N SER A 172 12.70 10.69 -21.32
CA SER A 172 13.47 9.88 -22.26
C SER A 172 14.52 10.69 -23.05
N TYR A 173 15.00 10.13 -24.15
CA TYR A 173 15.83 10.84 -25.12
C TYR A 173 15.31 10.59 -26.55
N ALA A 174 15.68 11.49 -27.45
CA ALA A 174 15.44 11.35 -28.88
C ALA A 174 16.77 11.39 -29.63
N CYS A 175 16.89 10.59 -30.68
CA CYS A 175 18.02 10.63 -31.60
C CYS A 175 17.57 11.26 -32.91
N GLN A 176 18.26 12.31 -33.34
CA GLN A 176 17.98 13.02 -34.58
C GLN A 176 19.19 12.92 -35.51
N CYS A 177 18.99 12.71 -36.80
CA CYS A 177 20.11 12.75 -37.74
C CYS A 177 20.82 14.11 -37.71
N LYS A 178 22.15 14.09 -37.77
CA LYS A 178 22.97 15.30 -37.88
C LYS A 178 22.61 16.05 -39.16
N LEU A 179 22.94 17.34 -39.21
CA LEU A 179 22.80 18.14 -40.42
C LEU A 179 23.55 17.48 -41.60
N GLY A 180 22.94 17.45 -42.77
CA GLY A 180 23.46 16.75 -43.94
C GLY A 180 23.06 15.27 -44.03
N TYR A 181 22.33 14.73 -43.05
CA TYR A 181 21.84 13.35 -43.05
C TYR A 181 20.31 13.28 -43.01
N HIS A 182 19.76 12.22 -43.56
CA HIS A 182 18.33 11.90 -43.50
C HIS A 182 18.10 10.51 -42.92
N LEU A 183 16.93 10.32 -42.29
CA LEU A 183 16.57 9.04 -41.69
C LEU A 183 16.07 8.07 -42.76
N THR A 184 16.75 6.94 -42.91
CA THR A 184 16.36 5.84 -43.80
C THR A 184 16.30 4.55 -42.98
N GLY A 185 15.08 4.13 -42.62
CA GLY A 185 14.86 3.10 -41.62
C GLY A 185 15.30 3.61 -40.24
N ASP A 186 16.22 2.88 -39.61
CA ASP A 186 16.78 3.25 -38.29
C ASP A 186 18.19 3.88 -38.37
N LEU A 187 18.66 4.21 -39.59
CA LEU A 187 20.00 4.75 -39.82
C LEU A 187 19.94 6.12 -40.47
N CYS A 188 20.85 6.99 -40.04
CA CYS A 188 21.11 8.26 -40.70
C CYS A 188 22.02 8.02 -41.90
N GLN A 189 21.56 8.44 -43.07
CA GLN A 189 22.31 8.34 -44.32
C GLN A 189 22.59 9.73 -44.86
N ASP A 190 23.80 9.90 -45.38
CA ASP A 190 24.24 11.12 -46.02
C ASP A 190 23.27 11.55 -47.13
N VAL A 191 22.94 12.83 -47.15
CA VAL A 191 22.09 13.44 -48.17
C VAL A 191 22.96 13.81 -49.34
N ASN A 192 22.71 13.23 -50.51
CA ASN A 192 23.42 13.65 -51.70
C ASN A 192 22.85 14.96 -52.28
N GLU A 193 23.39 16.10 -51.88
CA GLU A 193 22.86 17.41 -52.29
C GLU A 193 23.03 17.66 -53.80
N CYS A 194 24.04 17.06 -54.42
CA CYS A 194 24.26 17.13 -55.86
C CYS A 194 23.16 16.38 -56.65
N GLN A 195 22.68 15.25 -56.15
CA GLN A 195 21.60 14.48 -56.79
C GLN A 195 20.21 15.06 -56.51
N GLN A 196 20.02 15.65 -55.33
CA GLN A 196 18.74 16.25 -54.93
C GLN A 196 18.56 17.68 -55.42
N ASN A 197 19.55 18.25 -56.15
CA ASN A 197 19.58 19.66 -56.56
C ASN A 197 19.44 20.62 -55.38
N LEU A 198 20.00 20.26 -54.23
CA LEU A 198 20.09 21.10 -53.02
C LEU A 198 21.43 21.85 -52.94
N ALA A 199 22.42 21.44 -53.74
CA ALA A 199 23.72 22.08 -53.78
C ALA A 199 23.67 23.46 -54.45
N GLU A 200 24.10 24.49 -53.75
CA GLU A 200 24.11 25.89 -54.23
C GLU A 200 25.41 26.24 -54.97
N CYS A 201 25.95 25.31 -55.78
CA CYS A 201 27.18 25.56 -56.53
C CYS A 201 27.00 26.62 -57.62
N HIS A 202 28.07 27.36 -57.92
CA HIS A 202 28.07 28.27 -59.07
C HIS A 202 27.74 27.52 -60.37
N HIS A 203 27.03 28.13 -61.31
CA HIS A 203 26.70 27.49 -62.61
C HIS A 203 27.94 27.05 -63.42
N ARG A 204 29.13 27.60 -63.11
CA ARG A 204 30.43 27.23 -63.68
C ARG A 204 31.27 26.34 -62.76
N ALA A 205 30.68 25.72 -61.76
CA ALA A 205 31.30 24.74 -60.88
C ALA A 205 30.69 23.34 -61.08
N ASP A 206 31.46 22.32 -60.74
CA ASP A 206 31.02 20.93 -60.60
C ASP A 206 30.75 20.65 -59.11
N CYS A 207 29.71 19.86 -58.84
CA CYS A 207 29.30 19.46 -57.49
C CYS A 207 29.85 18.06 -57.17
N TYR A 208 30.44 17.91 -55.98
CA TYR A 208 30.92 16.64 -55.45
C TYR A 208 30.30 16.40 -54.08
N ASN A 209 29.61 15.27 -53.93
CA ASN A 209 29.05 14.87 -52.65
C ASN A 209 30.17 14.50 -51.66
N THR A 210 30.01 14.86 -50.39
CA THR A 210 30.92 14.52 -49.29
C THR A 210 30.13 14.00 -48.09
N ASP A 211 30.78 13.36 -47.13
CA ASP A 211 30.08 12.85 -45.95
C ASP A 211 29.57 14.01 -45.08
N GLY A 212 28.25 14.16 -44.99
CA GLY A 212 27.53 15.20 -44.25
C GLY A 212 27.44 16.57 -44.95
N SER A 213 27.88 16.69 -46.21
CA SER A 213 27.86 17.94 -46.97
C SER A 213 28.20 17.76 -48.45
N TYR A 214 28.48 18.85 -49.17
CA TYR A 214 28.96 18.84 -50.54
C TYR A 214 30.09 19.86 -50.77
N LEU A 215 30.88 19.62 -51.83
CA LEU A 215 31.94 20.49 -52.29
C LEU A 215 31.66 20.97 -53.73
N CYS A 216 31.75 22.28 -53.93
CA CYS A 216 31.72 22.89 -55.25
C CYS A 216 33.14 23.20 -55.72
N VAL A 217 33.49 22.83 -56.95
CA VAL A 217 34.81 23.11 -57.54
C VAL A 217 34.62 23.79 -58.89
N CYS A 218 35.28 24.93 -59.11
CA CYS A 218 35.20 25.63 -60.40
C CYS A 218 35.66 24.72 -61.55
N LYS A 219 34.89 24.72 -62.64
CA LYS A 219 35.22 23.98 -63.86
C LYS A 219 36.56 24.45 -64.42
N SER A 220 37.21 23.60 -65.21
CA SER A 220 38.51 23.90 -65.84
C SER A 220 38.48 25.25 -66.59
N GLY A 221 39.47 26.10 -66.33
CA GLY A 221 39.57 27.45 -66.87
C GLY A 221 38.86 28.55 -66.06
N PHE A 222 38.27 28.20 -64.91
CA PHE A 222 37.71 29.17 -63.95
C PHE A 222 38.41 29.07 -62.59
N TYR A 223 38.38 30.16 -61.83
CA TYR A 223 39.00 30.27 -60.50
C TYR A 223 38.01 30.86 -59.50
N GLY A 224 38.10 30.43 -58.24
CA GLY A 224 37.23 30.86 -57.16
C GLY A 224 37.04 29.81 -56.07
N ASP A 225 35.98 29.95 -55.28
CA ASP A 225 35.64 29.08 -54.15
C ASP A 225 34.59 28.00 -54.50
N GLY A 226 34.19 27.91 -55.76
CA GLY A 226 33.15 26.99 -56.24
C GLY A 226 31.72 27.53 -56.14
N TYR A 227 31.47 28.49 -55.24
CA TYR A 227 30.21 29.22 -55.12
C TYR A 227 30.20 30.50 -55.97
N TYR A 228 31.40 31.02 -56.26
CA TYR A 228 31.66 32.10 -57.21
C TYR A 228 32.86 31.71 -58.09
N CYS A 229 32.66 31.61 -59.41
CA CYS A 229 33.72 31.25 -60.34
C CYS A 229 33.86 32.29 -61.47
N THR A 230 35.05 32.84 -61.63
CA THR A 230 35.41 33.80 -62.70
C THR A 230 36.48 33.25 -63.63
N SER A 231 36.48 33.72 -64.88
CA SER A 231 37.52 33.42 -65.90
C SER A 231 38.72 34.33 -65.75
#